data_AF-A0A2N3UAF7-F1
#
_entry.id   AF-A0A2N3UAF7-F1
#
_cell.length_a   1.000
_cell.length_b   1.000
_cell.length_c   1.000
_cell.angle_alpha   90.00
_cell.angle_beta   90.00
_cell.angle_gamma   90.00
#
_symmetry.space_group_name_H-M   'P 1'
#
loop_
_entity.id
_entity.type
_entity.pdbx_description
1 polymer ?
#
loop_
_entity_poly.entity_id
_entity_poly.type
_entity_poly.pdbx_seq_one_letter_code
_entity_poly.pdbx_strand_id
1 'polypeptide(L)'
;MKLTFYSLLLLIILVTNACSEGSAVDLGNGYRFDYDPVISSDDAIFGPDENVYAVDGHVTAYNFDSVFIVVEQKPRHVILKDVYLNSDITYLKEEKIFDQSTLRHYWIVDKIKDSRYGPFTEEEYLQKREELGISLELKQVSVE
;
A
#
# COMPACT_ATOMS: atom_id res chain seq x y z
N MET A 1 48.51 -12.93 14.10
CA MET A 1 47.59 -13.96 13.56
C MET A 1 46.22 -14.05 14.25
N LYS A 2 46.06 -13.72 15.55
CA LYS A 2 44.72 -13.71 16.18
C LYS A 2 43.91 -12.44 15.89
N LEU A 3 44.57 -11.27 15.81
CA LEU A 3 43.92 -9.98 15.52
C LEU A 3 43.26 -9.94 14.13
N THR A 4 43.87 -10.60 13.15
CA THR A 4 43.35 -10.73 11.78
C THR A 4 42.11 -11.63 11.71
N PHE A 5 41.98 -12.62 12.60
CA PHE A 5 40.83 -13.52 12.65
C PHE A 5 39.59 -12.82 13.22
N TYR A 6 39.75 -12.05 14.31
CA TYR A 6 38.66 -11.25 14.87
C TYR A 6 38.20 -10.13 13.91
N SER A 7 39.13 -9.50 13.19
CA SER A 7 38.80 -8.50 12.17
C SER A 7 38.03 -9.10 10.99
N LEU A 8 38.34 -10.35 10.59
CA LEU A 8 37.62 -11.06 9.52
C LEU A 8 36.22 -11.47 9.98
N LEU A 9 36.07 -11.94 11.22
CA LEU A 9 34.78 -12.31 11.82
C LEU A 9 33.84 -11.11 11.95
N LEU A 10 34.38 -9.94 12.33
CA LEU A 10 33.61 -8.70 12.47
C LEU A 10 33.15 -8.16 11.11
N LEU A 11 33.96 -8.34 10.06
CA LEU A 11 33.58 -8.02 8.68
C LEU A 11 32.43 -8.91 8.20
N ILE A 12 32.46 -10.22 8.50
CA ILE A 12 31.43 -11.19 8.10
C ILE A 12 30.06 -10.86 8.74
N ILE A 13 30.04 -10.45 10.00
CA ILE A 13 28.80 -10.04 10.69
C ILE A 13 28.18 -8.78 10.04
N LEU A 14 29.01 -7.84 9.57
CA LEU A 14 28.56 -6.61 8.91
C LEU A 14 27.92 -6.87 7.52
N VAL A 15 28.31 -7.93 6.80
CA VAL A 15 27.75 -8.20 5.46
C VAL A 15 26.41 -8.94 5.48
N THR A 16 26.01 -9.55 6.61
CA THR A 16 24.77 -10.33 6.70
C THR A 16 23.48 -9.51 6.87
N ASN A 17 23.57 -8.20 7.10
CA ASN A 17 22.41 -7.30 7.22
C ASN A 17 22.08 -6.54 5.93
N ALA A 18 22.74 -6.85 4.81
CA ALA A 18 22.58 -6.11 3.55
C ALA A 18 21.48 -6.65 2.62
N CYS A 19 20.58 -7.48 3.12
CA CYS A 19 19.41 -7.95 2.38
C CYS A 19 18.16 -7.31 2.99
N SER A 20 17.88 -6.05 2.61
CA SER A 20 16.55 -5.48 2.77
C SER A 20 15.80 -5.67 1.45
N GLU A 21 15.26 -6.87 1.22
CA GLU A 21 14.04 -6.96 0.42
C GLU A 21 13.00 -6.08 1.12
N GLY A 22 12.27 -5.26 0.36
CA GLY A 22 11.20 -4.41 0.90
C GLY A 22 10.24 -5.29 1.68
N SER A 23 10.37 -5.28 3.00
CA SER A 23 9.63 -6.20 3.85
C SER A 23 8.21 -5.68 3.97
N ALA A 24 7.23 -6.49 3.59
CA ALA A 24 5.83 -6.22 3.82
C ALA A 24 5.61 -5.65 5.23
N VAL A 25 4.86 -4.56 5.33
CA VAL A 25 4.51 -3.94 6.61
C VAL A 25 3.29 -4.65 7.17
N ASP A 26 3.45 -5.30 8.32
CA ASP A 26 2.34 -5.93 9.04
C ASP A 26 1.39 -4.86 9.61
N LEU A 27 0.14 -4.87 9.16
CA LEU A 27 -0.92 -3.96 9.60
C LEU A 27 -1.81 -4.59 10.69
N GLY A 28 -1.47 -5.82 11.12
CA GLY A 28 -2.18 -6.62 12.10
C GLY A 28 -3.35 -7.43 11.52
N ASN A 29 -3.77 -8.46 12.25
CA ASN A 29 -4.86 -9.38 11.86
C ASN A 29 -4.67 -10.01 10.46
N GLY A 30 -3.42 -10.25 10.04
CA GLY A 30 -3.11 -10.83 8.74
C GLY A 30 -3.11 -9.84 7.57
N TYR A 31 -3.48 -8.58 7.81
CA TYR A 31 -3.37 -7.52 6.80
C TYR A 31 -1.93 -7.05 6.66
N ARG A 32 -1.52 -6.73 5.43
CA ARG A 32 -0.18 -6.18 5.16
C ARG A 32 -0.21 -5.14 4.06
N PHE A 33 0.65 -4.15 4.17
CA PHE A 33 1.00 -3.25 3.07
C PHE A 33 2.24 -3.81 2.40
N ASP A 34 2.16 -4.07 1.10
CA ASP A 34 3.20 -4.78 0.36
C ASP A 34 3.20 -4.38 -1.11
N TYR A 35 4.34 -4.55 -1.75
CA TYR A 35 4.50 -4.32 -3.18
C TYR A 35 3.84 -5.46 -3.94
N ASP A 36 3.06 -5.15 -4.98
CA ASP A 36 2.48 -6.16 -5.87
C ASP A 36 3.32 -6.34 -7.14
N PRO A 37 4.24 -7.33 -7.19
CA PRO A 37 5.08 -7.54 -8.36
C PRO A 37 4.33 -8.19 -9.54
N VAL A 38 3.07 -8.61 -9.37
CA VAL A 38 2.38 -9.48 -10.32
C VAL A 38 1.33 -8.73 -11.14
N ILE A 39 0.47 -7.94 -10.50
CA ILE A 39 -0.68 -7.34 -11.19
C ILE A 39 -0.46 -5.88 -11.52
N SER A 40 0.03 -5.08 -10.58
CA SER A 40 0.06 -3.62 -10.73
C SER A 40 1.44 -2.97 -10.68
N SER A 41 2.46 -3.66 -10.14
CA SER A 41 3.75 -3.03 -9.82
C SER A 41 3.60 -1.79 -8.93
N ASP A 42 2.52 -1.73 -8.16
CA ASP A 42 2.17 -0.68 -7.22
C ASP A 42 2.12 -1.26 -5.80
N ASP A 43 2.24 -0.41 -4.79
CA ASP A 43 2.01 -0.83 -3.41
C ASP A 43 0.53 -0.93 -3.09
N ALA A 44 0.12 -2.02 -2.46
CA ALA A 44 -1.27 -2.36 -2.18
C ALA A 44 -1.46 -2.81 -0.73
N ILE A 45 -2.72 -2.95 -0.30
CA ILE A 45 -3.04 -3.59 0.98
C ILE A 45 -3.66 -4.95 0.72
N PHE A 46 -3.00 -5.99 1.23
CA PHE A 46 -3.47 -7.36 1.18
C PHE A 46 -4.23 -7.70 2.46
N GLY A 47 -5.28 -8.51 2.30
CA GLY A 47 -6.06 -9.09 3.37
C GLY A 47 -5.38 -10.29 4.04
N PRO A 48 -6.08 -10.90 5.01
CA PRO A 48 -5.58 -12.06 5.76
C PRO A 48 -5.42 -13.31 4.91
N ASP A 49 -6.22 -13.44 3.84
CA ASP A 49 -6.06 -14.50 2.86
C ASP A 49 -4.93 -14.16 1.89
N GLU A 50 -4.04 -15.13 1.66
CA GLU A 50 -2.86 -14.94 0.83
C GLU A 50 -3.26 -14.46 -0.58
N ASN A 51 -2.65 -13.35 -1.01
CA ASN A 51 -2.86 -12.72 -2.33
C ASN A 51 -4.27 -12.18 -2.60
N VAL A 52 -5.11 -12.01 -1.58
CA VAL A 52 -6.40 -11.30 -1.72
C VAL A 52 -6.21 -9.83 -1.36
N TYR A 53 -6.55 -8.92 -2.29
CA TYR A 53 -6.46 -7.48 -2.03
C TYR A 53 -7.60 -7.00 -1.15
N ALA A 54 -7.25 -6.32 -0.04
CA ALA A 54 -8.18 -5.48 0.69
C ALA A 54 -8.38 -4.16 -0.05
N VAL A 55 -7.29 -3.53 -0.50
CA VAL A 55 -7.26 -2.37 -1.41
C VAL A 55 -6.21 -2.65 -2.48
N ASP A 56 -6.63 -2.73 -3.73
CA ASP A 56 -5.77 -3.01 -4.88
C ASP A 56 -5.03 -1.75 -5.36
N GLY A 57 -4.02 -1.91 -6.21
CA GLY A 57 -3.35 -0.79 -6.89
C GLY A 57 -2.71 0.25 -5.96
N HIS A 58 -2.28 1.36 -6.54
CA HIS A 58 -1.42 2.38 -5.92
C HIS A 58 -1.99 3.06 -4.67
N VAL A 59 -1.64 2.54 -3.49
CA VAL A 59 -1.88 3.16 -2.18
C VAL A 59 -0.88 4.30 -1.97
N THR A 60 -1.38 5.54 -1.89
CA THR A 60 -0.54 6.74 -1.74
C THR A 60 -0.33 7.13 -0.29
N ALA A 61 -1.25 6.76 0.59
CA ALA A 61 -1.15 7.03 2.02
C ALA A 61 -2.00 6.03 2.81
N TYR A 62 -1.54 5.62 3.98
CA TYR A 62 -2.34 4.82 4.90
C TYR A 62 -1.99 5.08 6.36
N ASN A 63 -2.86 4.65 7.26
CA ASN A 63 -2.59 4.55 8.70
C ASN A 63 -3.49 3.46 9.29
N PHE A 64 -3.16 2.93 10.46
CA PHE A 64 -3.92 1.83 11.06
C PHE A 64 -3.82 1.84 12.59
N ASP A 65 -4.84 1.29 13.23
CA ASP A 65 -4.85 0.98 14.65
C ASP A 65 -5.17 -0.51 14.85
N SER A 66 -5.63 -0.94 16.02
CA SER A 66 -5.98 -2.34 16.25
C SER A 66 -7.25 -2.81 15.53
N VAL A 67 -8.11 -1.89 15.08
CA VAL A 67 -9.44 -2.16 14.51
C VAL A 67 -9.49 -1.81 13.03
N PHE A 68 -8.96 -0.66 12.64
CA PHE A 68 -9.12 -0.10 11.30
C PHE A 68 -7.80 0.10 10.57
N ILE A 69 -7.88 0.05 9.25
CA ILE A 69 -6.89 0.60 8.32
C ILE A 69 -7.61 1.68 7.51
N VAL A 70 -7.03 2.87 7.45
CA VAL A 70 -7.51 3.98 6.62
C VAL A 70 -6.56 4.22 5.47
N VAL A 71 -7.09 4.42 4.27
CA VAL A 71 -6.30 4.36 3.03
C VAL A 71 -6.70 5.47 2.08
N GLU A 72 -5.70 6.10 1.48
CA GLU A 72 -5.82 6.88 0.24
C GLU A 72 -5.21 6.06 -0.90
N GLN A 73 -5.94 5.96 -2.00
CA GLN A 73 -5.56 5.24 -3.20
C GLN A 73 -5.61 6.18 -4.40
N LYS A 74 -4.64 6.06 -5.30
CA LYS A 74 -4.70 6.59 -6.66
C LYS A 74 -5.08 5.44 -7.60
N PRO A 75 -6.37 5.30 -7.98
CA PRO A 75 -6.88 4.05 -8.56
C PRO A 75 -6.45 3.88 -10.03
N ARG A 76 -5.29 3.24 -10.26
CA ARG A 76 -4.70 3.03 -11.60
C ARG A 76 -5.69 2.43 -12.61
N HIS A 77 -6.43 1.40 -12.20
CA HIS A 77 -7.40 0.71 -13.07
C HIS A 77 -8.56 1.62 -13.50
N VAL A 78 -8.97 2.60 -12.67
CA VAL A 78 -10.00 3.58 -13.03
C VAL A 78 -9.41 4.66 -13.94
N ILE A 79 -8.23 5.17 -13.61
CA ILE A 79 -7.56 6.25 -14.36
C ILE A 79 -7.22 5.79 -15.79
N LEU A 80 -6.79 4.54 -15.95
CA LEU A 80 -6.36 3.98 -17.22
C LEU A 80 -7.43 3.17 -17.95
N LYS A 81 -8.68 3.17 -17.46
CA LYS A 81 -9.77 2.33 -18.00
C LYS A 81 -9.94 2.48 -19.52
N ASP A 82 -9.98 3.71 -20.00
CA ASP A 82 -10.16 3.99 -21.44
C ASP A 82 -8.84 3.86 -22.22
N VAL A 83 -7.71 3.96 -21.52
CA VAL A 83 -6.37 3.85 -22.09
C VAL A 83 -6.07 2.41 -22.50
N TYR A 84 -6.48 1.44 -21.68
CA TYR A 84 -6.33 0.01 -21.97
C TYR A 84 -7.10 -0.46 -23.21
N LEU A 85 -8.07 0.32 -23.70
CA LEU A 85 -8.80 0.01 -24.93
C LEU A 85 -8.05 0.44 -26.20
N ASN A 86 -6.95 1.20 -26.06
CA ASN A 86 -6.16 1.71 -27.16
C ASN A 86 -4.91 0.83 -27.39
N SER A 87 -4.91 0.04 -28.45
CA SER A 87 -3.77 -0.85 -28.79
C SER A 87 -2.47 -0.14 -29.11
N ASP A 88 -2.51 1.17 -29.41
CA ASP A 88 -1.34 1.96 -29.82
C ASP A 88 -0.76 2.77 -28.66
N ILE A 89 -1.28 2.62 -27.44
CA ILE A 89 -0.73 3.29 -26.26
C ILE A 89 0.62 2.68 -25.88
N THR A 90 1.56 3.53 -25.46
CA THR A 90 2.83 3.11 -24.89
C THR A 90 2.81 3.24 -23.37
N TYR A 91 3.58 2.40 -22.68
CA TYR A 91 3.78 2.49 -21.22
C TYR A 91 4.11 3.91 -20.75
N LEU A 92 5.03 4.61 -21.43
CA LEU A 92 5.40 5.99 -21.07
C LEU A 92 4.21 6.97 -21.12
N LYS A 93 3.24 6.72 -22.01
CA LYS A 93 2.04 7.55 -22.14
C LYS A 93 1.00 7.16 -21.09
N GLU A 94 0.89 5.88 -20.73
CA GLU A 94 0.09 5.40 -19.60
C GLU A 94 0.57 6.02 -18.29
N GLU A 95 1.87 5.91 -17.97
CA GLU A 95 2.47 6.51 -16.77
C GLU A 95 2.25 8.02 -16.75
N LYS A 96 2.43 8.71 -17.87
CA LYS A 96 2.16 10.16 -17.94
C LYS A 96 0.70 10.50 -17.61
N ILE A 97 -0.27 9.73 -18.14
CA ILE A 97 -1.71 9.94 -17.84
C ILE A 97 -1.97 9.65 -16.36
N PHE A 98 -1.41 8.55 -15.85
CA PHE A 98 -1.52 8.18 -14.46
C PHE A 98 -0.96 9.27 -13.54
N ASP A 99 0.28 9.70 -13.74
CA ASP A 99 0.98 10.73 -12.98
C ASP A 99 0.21 12.05 -12.95
N GLN A 100 -0.36 12.47 -14.09
CA GLN A 100 -1.13 13.70 -14.21
C GLN A 100 -2.51 13.64 -13.56
N SER A 101 -3.02 12.45 -13.25
CA SER A 101 -4.33 12.29 -12.61
C SER A 101 -4.29 12.70 -11.13
N THR A 102 -5.24 13.55 -10.75
CA THR A 102 -5.51 13.94 -9.37
C THR A 102 -6.59 13.08 -8.71
N LEU A 103 -7.13 12.08 -9.41
CA LEU A 103 -8.18 11.22 -8.88
C LEU A 103 -7.67 10.49 -7.62
N ARG A 104 -8.48 10.51 -6.57
CA ARG A 104 -8.24 9.80 -5.31
C ARG A 104 -9.50 9.07 -4.89
N HIS A 105 -9.30 7.88 -4.37
CA HIS A 105 -10.31 7.11 -3.65
C HIS A 105 -9.85 6.88 -2.23
N TYR A 106 -10.82 6.84 -1.33
CA TYR A 106 -10.58 6.58 0.08
C TYR A 106 -11.25 5.28 0.50
N TRP A 107 -10.58 4.55 1.39
CA TRP A 107 -11.06 3.28 1.91
C TRP A 107 -10.91 3.20 3.42
N ILE A 108 -11.80 2.44 4.03
CA ILE A 108 -11.71 2.01 5.44
C ILE A 108 -11.81 0.49 5.45
N VAL A 109 -10.84 -0.18 6.07
CA VAL A 109 -10.85 -1.62 6.31
C VAL A 109 -11.09 -1.86 7.79
N ASP A 110 -12.14 -2.61 8.12
CA ASP A 110 -12.43 -3.09 9.47
C ASP A 110 -11.84 -4.49 9.63
N LYS A 111 -10.71 -4.56 10.35
CA LYS A 111 -9.93 -5.78 10.56
C LYS A 111 -10.60 -6.79 11.48
N ILE A 112 -11.64 -6.37 12.21
CA ILE A 112 -12.36 -7.25 13.15
C ILE A 112 -13.50 -7.95 12.42
N LYS A 113 -14.19 -7.23 11.53
CA LYS A 113 -15.29 -7.77 10.72
C LYS A 113 -14.84 -8.36 9.40
N ASP A 114 -13.56 -8.21 9.05
CA ASP A 114 -13.00 -8.58 7.75
C ASP A 114 -13.81 -7.96 6.60
N SER A 115 -14.00 -6.63 6.68
CA SER A 115 -14.85 -5.89 5.74
C SER A 115 -14.17 -4.60 5.29
N ARG A 116 -14.49 -4.16 4.08
CA ARG A 116 -14.01 -2.90 3.52
C ARG A 116 -15.16 -1.99 3.11
N TYR A 117 -14.94 -0.70 3.28
CA TYR A 117 -15.86 0.37 2.91
C TYR A 117 -15.16 1.28 1.90
N GLY A 118 -15.78 1.47 0.75
CA GLY A 118 -15.25 2.27 -0.36
C GLY A 118 -15.51 1.61 -1.72
N PRO A 119 -14.97 2.19 -2.81
CA PRO A 119 -14.20 3.43 -2.82
C PRO A 119 -15.09 4.64 -2.51
N PHE A 120 -14.55 5.62 -1.79
CA PHE A 120 -15.26 6.85 -1.44
C PHE A 120 -14.60 8.10 -2.05
N THR A 121 -15.40 9.17 -2.19
CA THR A 121 -14.86 10.55 -2.23
C THR A 121 -14.35 10.96 -0.85
N GLU A 122 -13.66 12.09 -0.76
CA GLU A 122 -13.19 12.60 0.54
C GLU A 122 -14.35 12.86 1.50
N GLU A 123 -15.45 13.46 1.02
CA GLU A 123 -16.62 13.76 1.85
C GLU A 123 -17.32 12.49 2.36
N GLU A 124 -17.54 11.50 1.49
CA GLU A 124 -18.13 10.21 1.86
C GLU A 124 -17.26 9.46 2.88
N TYR A 125 -15.95 9.54 2.71
CA TYR A 125 -14.98 8.95 3.63
C TYR A 125 -15.04 9.60 5.01
N LEU A 126 -15.05 10.94 5.08
CA LEU A 126 -15.15 11.66 6.34
C LEU A 126 -16.46 11.34 7.06
N GLN A 127 -17.58 11.28 6.32
CA GLN A 127 -18.86 10.86 6.88
C GLN A 127 -18.80 9.43 7.41
N LYS A 128 -18.25 8.48 6.64
CA LYS A 128 -18.14 7.07 7.07
C LYS A 128 -17.25 6.92 8.30
N ARG A 129 -16.18 7.72 8.43
CA ARG A 129 -15.32 7.73 9.63
C ARG A 129 -16.09 8.16 10.87
N GLU A 130 -16.92 9.20 10.76
CA GLU A 130 -17.76 9.67 11.85
C GLU A 130 -18.77 8.56 12.25
N GLU A 131 -19.43 7.95 11.28
CA GLU A 131 -20.38 6.84 11.52
C GLU A 131 -19.74 5.64 12.23
N LEU A 132 -18.48 5.33 11.90
CA LEU A 132 -17.72 4.23 12.50
C LEU A 132 -16.98 4.62 13.80
N GLY A 133 -17.02 5.89 14.20
CA GLY A 133 -16.33 6.38 15.40
C GLY A 133 -14.80 6.34 15.31
N ILE A 134 -14.23 6.48 14.10
CA ILE A 134 -12.78 6.45 13.88
C ILE A 134 -12.17 7.78 14.32
N SER A 135 -11.17 7.73 15.21
CA SER A 135 -10.47 8.92 15.71
C SER A 135 -9.93 9.79 14.58
N LEU A 136 -10.10 11.11 14.66
CA LEU A 136 -9.52 12.08 13.73
C LEU A 136 -7.98 12.09 13.76
N GLU A 137 -7.36 11.51 14.79
CA GLU A 137 -5.90 11.36 14.90
C GLU A 137 -5.36 10.27 13.98
N LEU A 138 -6.21 9.31 13.57
CA LEU A 138 -5.85 8.26 12.62
C LEU A 138 -5.88 8.82 11.19
N LYS A 139 -4.99 9.75 10.87
CA LYS A 139 -4.86 10.33 9.52
C LYS A 139 -3.90 9.51 8.69
N GLN A 140 -4.21 9.32 7.41
CA GLN A 140 -3.29 8.65 6.50
C GLN A 140 -1.94 9.39 6.47
N VAL A 141 -0.85 8.62 6.44
CA VAL A 141 0.51 9.11 6.27
C VAL A 141 0.97 8.66 4.89
N SER A 142 1.57 9.57 4.12
CA SER A 142 2.06 9.28 2.77
C SER A 142 3.07 8.13 2.79
N VAL A 143 3.00 7.28 1.78
CA VAL A 143 4.05 6.31 1.48
C VAL A 143 5.21 7.08 0.81
N GLU A 144 6.44 6.86 1.29
CA GLU A 144 7.67 7.46 0.73
C GLU A 144 8.19 6.71 -0.51
#